data_AF-A0A7C7K6N0-F1
#
_entry.id   AF-A0A7C7K6N0-F1
#
_cell.length_a   1.000
_cell.length_b   1.000
_cell.length_c   1.000
_cell.angle_alpha   90.00
_cell.angle_beta   90.00
_cell.angle_gamma   90.00
#
_symmetry.space_group_name_H-M   'P 1'
#
loop_
_entity.id
_entity.type
_entity.pdbx_description
1 polymer ?
#
loop_
_entity_poly.entity_id
_entity_poly.type
_entity_poly.pdbx_seq_one_letter_code
_entity_poly.pdbx_strand_id
1 'polypeptide(L)'
;MNTLLLIAVIVLIAAGIAAAVYFRPKKPRRFESLYTDALNAIVRGNSKTALKLLRDVVKQDTNHIDAYLKMGEILREEGNSQQAIKIHQSLTVRPNL
;
A
#
# COMPACT_ATOMS: atom_id res chain seq x y z
N MET A 1 7.56 37.02 -37.21
CA MET A 1 8.62 36.14 -36.68
C MET A 1 8.60 36.08 -35.14
N ASN A 2 8.55 37.21 -34.42
CA ASN A 2 8.57 37.23 -32.94
C ASN A 2 7.37 36.57 -32.24
N THR A 3 6.15 36.72 -32.77
CA THR A 3 4.93 36.19 -32.12
C THR A 3 4.86 34.67 -32.16
N LEU A 4 5.29 34.05 -33.26
CA LEU A 4 5.39 32.58 -33.38
C LEU A 4 6.41 31.99 -32.40
N LEU A 5 7.55 32.66 -32.21
CA LEU A 5 8.56 32.23 -31.23
C LEU A 5 8.04 32.34 -29.80
N LEU A 6 7.30 33.40 -29.46
CA LEU A 6 6.68 33.55 -28.15
C LEU A 6 5.64 32.45 -27.86
N ILE A 7 4.80 32.10 -28.84
CA ILE A 7 3.81 31.02 -28.69
C ILE A 7 4.52 29.67 -28.51
N ALA A 8 5.56 29.39 -29.28
CA ALA A 8 6.32 28.15 -29.16
C ALA A 8 6.95 27.98 -27.77
N VAL A 9 7.52 29.06 -27.20
CA VAL A 9 8.08 29.04 -25.85
C VAL A 9 7.00 28.79 -24.79
N ILE A 10 5.84 29.43 -24.91
CA ILE A 10 4.72 29.22 -23.97
C ILE A 10 4.24 27.77 -24.02
N VAL A 11 4.12 27.18 -25.21
CA VAL A 11 3.71 25.78 -25.38
C VAL A 11 4.73 24.83 -24.76
N LEU A 12 6.04 25.09 -24.92
CA LEU A 12 7.09 24.28 -24.31
C LEU A 12 7.07 24.35 -22.78
N ILE A 13 6.86 25.54 -22.21
CA ILE A 13 6.73 25.71 -20.76
C ILE A 13 5.48 25.01 -20.24
N ALA A 14 4.34 25.17 -20.92
CA ALA A 14 3.09 24.51 -20.54
C ALA A 14 3.21 22.98 -20.61
N ALA A 15 3.85 22.45 -21.66
CA ALA A 15 4.13 21.03 -21.80
C ALA A 15 5.07 20.51 -20.70
N GLY A 16 6.10 21.28 -20.35
CA GLY A 16 7.01 20.95 -19.25
C GLY A 16 6.29 20.91 -17.89
N ILE A 17 5.41 21.87 -17.60
CA ILE A 17 4.61 21.89 -16.37
C ILE A 17 3.62 20.71 -16.36
N ALA A 18 2.95 20.45 -17.48
CA ALA A 18 2.01 19.33 -17.59
C ALA A 18 2.71 17.98 -17.38
N ALA A 19 3.88 17.78 -17.98
CA ALA A 19 4.70 16.61 -17.75
C ALA A 19 5.13 16.51 -16.27
N ALA A 20 5.61 17.59 -15.67
CA ALA A 20 6.01 17.58 -14.27
C ALA A 20 4.87 17.24 -13.30
N VAL A 21 3.63 17.65 -13.61
CA VAL A 21 2.42 17.29 -12.84
C VAL A 21 2.05 15.82 -13.08
N TYR A 22 2.08 15.36 -14.33
CA TYR A 22 1.76 13.98 -14.69
C TYR A 22 2.73 12.96 -14.07
N PHE A 23 4.03 13.29 -14.04
CA PHE A 23 5.07 12.44 -13.47
C PHE A 23 5.28 12.64 -11.97
N ARG A 24 4.42 13.39 -11.25
CA ARG A 24 4.56 13.49 -9.79
C ARG A 24 4.34 12.12 -9.14
N PRO A 25 5.33 11.57 -8.43
CA PRO A 25 5.11 10.34 -7.68
C PRO A 25 4.04 10.59 -6.61
N LYS A 26 3.00 9.77 -6.61
CA LYS A 26 2.00 9.80 -5.52
C LYS A 26 2.73 9.46 -4.23
N LYS A 27 2.58 10.31 -3.19
CA LYS A 27 3.17 10.04 -1.88
C LYS A 27 2.73 8.65 -1.42
N PRO A 28 3.67 7.77 -0.98
CA PRO A 28 3.29 6.46 -0.48
C PRO A 28 2.31 6.65 0.69
N ARG A 29 1.20 5.91 0.67
CA ARG A 29 0.24 5.94 1.78
C ARG A 29 0.93 5.40 3.02
N ARG A 30 0.82 6.10 4.14
CA ARG A 30 1.37 5.67 5.42
C ARG A 30 0.69 4.37 5.87
N PHE A 31 1.47 3.44 6.42
CA PHE A 31 0.96 2.13 6.86
C PHE A 31 -0.22 2.25 7.84
N GLU A 32 -0.26 3.25 8.71
CA GLU A 32 -1.38 3.51 9.64
C GLU A 32 -2.74 3.66 8.92
N SER A 33 -2.74 4.39 7.81
CA SER A 33 -3.94 4.55 6.98
C SER A 33 -4.33 3.24 6.30
N LEU A 34 -3.34 2.46 5.84
CA LEU A 34 -3.59 1.17 5.19
C LEU A 34 -4.12 0.13 6.19
N TYR A 35 -3.62 0.15 7.43
CA TYR A 35 -4.08 -0.73 8.50
C TYR A 35 -5.53 -0.41 8.89
N THR A 36 -5.85 0.87 9.03
CA THR A 36 -7.23 1.32 9.28
C THR A 36 -8.18 0.88 8.15
N ASP A 37 -7.78 1.05 6.89
CA ASP A 37 -8.55 0.59 5.73
C ASP A 37 -8.72 -0.94 5.75
N ALA A 38 -7.70 -1.69 6.18
CA ALA A 38 -7.77 -3.14 6.33
C ALA A 38 -8.79 -3.56 7.38
N LEU A 39 -8.77 -2.92 8.56
CA LEU A 39 -9.75 -3.17 9.63
C LEU A 39 -11.17 -2.88 9.15
N ASN A 40 -11.38 -1.77 8.43
CA ASN A 40 -12.67 -1.47 7.82
C ASN A 40 -13.12 -2.54 6.82
N ALA A 41 -12.19 -3.11 6.04
CA ALA A 41 -12.49 -4.22 5.14
C ALA A 41 -12.88 -5.50 5.89
N ILE A 42 -12.22 -5.80 7.03
CA ILE A 42 -12.57 -6.93 7.91
C ILE A 42 -14.00 -6.77 8.43
N VAL A 43 -14.35 -5.58 8.96
CA VAL A 43 -15.70 -5.29 9.46
C VAL A 43 -16.78 -5.47 8.38
N ARG A 44 -16.43 -5.21 7.12
CA ARG A 44 -17.32 -5.42 5.96
C ARG A 44 -17.33 -6.85 5.44
N GLY A 45 -16.60 -7.78 6.05
CA GLY A 45 -16.44 -9.16 5.58
C GLY A 45 -15.65 -9.30 4.28
N ASN A 46 -14.91 -8.27 3.86
CA ASN A 46 -14.12 -8.28 2.63
C ASN A 46 -12.69 -8.74 2.90
N SER A 47 -12.56 -10.03 3.23
CA SER A 47 -11.30 -10.69 3.60
C SER A 47 -10.21 -10.57 2.52
N LYS A 48 -10.58 -10.65 1.24
CA LYS A 48 -9.64 -10.46 0.11
C LYS A 48 -9.02 -9.07 0.10
N THR A 49 -9.82 -8.03 0.32
CA THR A 49 -9.33 -6.64 0.39
C THR A 49 -8.50 -6.43 1.64
N ALA A 50 -8.95 -6.93 2.78
CA ALA A 50 -8.21 -6.87 4.03
C ALA A 50 -6.82 -7.51 3.90
N LEU A 51 -6.72 -8.73 3.36
CA LEU A 51 -5.43 -9.41 3.14
C LEU A 51 -4.51 -8.62 2.19
N LYS A 52 -5.05 -7.97 1.16
CA LYS A 52 -4.26 -7.11 0.28
C LYS A 52 -3.67 -5.92 1.04
N LEU A 53 -4.50 -5.21 1.79
CA LEU A 53 -4.09 -4.03 2.54
C LEU A 53 -3.09 -4.39 3.65
N LEU A 54 -3.33 -5.48 4.39
CA LEU A 54 -2.39 -5.97 5.41
C LEU A 54 -1.04 -6.37 4.82
N ARG A 55 -1.01 -6.99 3.63
CA ARG A 55 0.26 -7.25 2.91
C ARG A 55 1.01 -5.95 2.60
N ASP A 56 0.29 -4.89 2.25
CA ASP A 56 0.92 -3.60 1.95
C ASP A 56 1.39 -2.88 3.23
N VAL A 57 0.71 -3.07 4.37
CA VAL A 57 1.18 -2.62 5.69
C VAL A 57 2.51 -3.28 6.04
N VAL A 58 2.60 -4.61 6.01
CA VAL A 58 3.82 -5.33 6.42
C VAL A 58 5.00 -5.16 5.45
N LYS A 59 4.74 -4.77 4.20
CA LYS A 59 5.81 -4.35 3.26
C LYS A 59 6.43 -3.01 3.64
N GLN A 60 5.65 -2.11 4.27
CA GLN A 60 6.14 -0.79 4.68
C GLN A 60 6.74 -0.83 6.08
N ASP A 61 6.10 -1.56 7.00
CA ASP A 61 6.59 -1.79 8.35
C ASP A 61 6.57 -3.29 8.63
N THR A 62 7.73 -3.91 8.47
CA THR A 62 7.88 -5.33 8.75
C THR A 62 7.68 -5.63 10.22
N ASN A 63 7.79 -4.68 11.15
CA ASN A 63 7.60 -4.89 12.59
C ASN A 63 6.15 -4.70 13.05
N HIS A 64 5.21 -4.47 12.13
CA HIS A 64 3.80 -4.32 12.46
C HIS A 64 3.14 -5.67 12.80
N ILE A 65 3.36 -6.16 14.01
CA ILE A 65 2.93 -7.49 14.49
C ILE A 65 1.42 -7.68 14.32
N ASP A 66 0.62 -6.68 14.66
CA ASP A 66 -0.84 -6.78 14.57
C ASP A 66 -1.36 -7.04 13.15
N ALA A 67 -0.64 -6.59 12.13
CA ALA A 67 -1.01 -6.83 10.74
C ALA A 67 -0.81 -8.31 10.37
N TYR A 68 0.29 -8.91 10.82
CA TYR A 68 0.51 -10.36 10.65
C TYR A 68 -0.51 -11.18 11.43
N LEU A 69 -0.85 -10.80 12.66
CA LEU A 69 -1.86 -11.50 13.44
C LEU A 69 -3.23 -11.48 12.74
N LYS A 70 -3.63 -10.32 12.22
CA LYS A 70 -4.88 -10.19 11.44
C LYS A 70 -4.84 -10.99 10.14
N MET A 71 -3.70 -11.06 9.45
CA MET A 71 -3.56 -11.93 8.28
C MET A 71 -3.73 -13.41 8.63
N GLY A 72 -3.13 -13.87 9.73
CA GLY A 72 -3.27 -15.25 10.21
C GLY A 72 -4.71 -15.60 10.58
N GLU A 73 -5.41 -14.69 11.27
CA GLU A 73 -6.82 -14.82 11.62
C GLU A 73 -7.70 -15.02 10.38
N ILE A 74 -7.59 -14.12 9.39
CA ILE A 74 -8.35 -14.20 8.13
C ILE A 74 -8.04 -15.51 7.38
N LEU A 75 -6.75 -15.87 7.27
CA LEU A 75 -6.35 -17.09 6.57
C LEU A 75 -6.93 -18.35 7.23
N ARG A 76 -7.05 -18.35 8.56
CA ARG A 76 -7.66 -19.46 9.30
C ARG A 76 -9.18 -19.52 9.06
N GLU A 77 -9.86 -18.38 9.03
CA GLU A 77 -11.29 -18.29 8.71
C GLU A 77 -11.60 -18.76 7.28
N GLU A 78 -10.71 -18.48 6.32
CA GLU A 78 -10.84 -18.92 4.92
C GLU A 78 -10.43 -20.40 4.71
N GLY A 79 -10.12 -21.15 5.78
CA GLY A 79 -9.67 -22.56 5.71
C GLY A 79 -8.23 -22.74 5.22
N ASN A 80 -7.47 -21.67 5.09
CA ASN A 80 -6.09 -21.65 4.61
C ASN A 80 -5.08 -21.75 5.76
N SER A 81 -5.26 -22.76 6.60
CA SER A 81 -4.50 -22.96 7.84
C SER A 81 -2.99 -23.11 7.61
N GLN A 82 -2.56 -23.69 6.49
CA GLN A 82 -1.13 -23.81 6.18
C GLN A 82 -0.46 -22.44 5.97
N GLN A 83 -1.13 -21.49 5.31
CA GLN A 83 -0.59 -20.15 5.15
C GLN A 83 -0.61 -19.38 6.47
N ALA A 84 -1.65 -19.57 7.31
CA ALA A 84 -1.70 -18.99 8.64
C ALA A 84 -0.51 -19.46 9.51
N ILE A 85 -0.16 -20.75 9.47
CA ILE A 85 1.00 -21.29 10.18
C ILE A 85 2.30 -20.60 9.73
N LYS A 86 2.51 -20.43 8.43
CA LYS A 86 3.70 -19.73 7.90
C LYS A 86 3.79 -18.29 8.40
N ILE A 87 2.67 -17.57 8.45
CA ILE A 87 2.60 -16.21 8.99
C ILE A 87 3.02 -16.20 10.47
N HIS A 88 2.48 -17.10 11.29
CA HIS A 88 2.81 -17.16 12.72
C HIS A 88 4.27 -17.57 12.97
N GLN A 89 4.78 -18.56 12.22
CA GLN A 89 6.19 -18.96 12.30
C GLN A 89 7.14 -17.80 11.95
N SER A 90 6.77 -16.97 10.97
CA SER A 90 7.56 -15.79 10.58
C SER A 90 7.67 -14.74 11.70
N LEU A 91 6.76 -14.77 12.68
CA LEU A 91 6.83 -13.94 13.88
C LEU A 91 7.74 -14.59 14.93
N THR A 92 7.65 -15.89 15.16
CA THR A 92 8.42 -16.59 16.21
C THR A 92 9.94 -16.55 15.99
N VAL A 93 10.41 -16.43 14.75
CA VAL A 93 11.85 -16.38 14.42
C VAL A 93 12.45 -14.96 14.54
N ARG A 94 11.68 -13.96 14.97
CA ARG A 94 12.16 -12.58 15.06
C ARG A 94 12.88 -12.36 16.40
N PRO A 95 14.13 -11.87 16.40
CA PRO A 95 14.93 -11.75 17.62
C PRO A 95 14.43 -10.73 18.65
N ASN A 96 13.42 -9.91 18.33
CA ASN A 96 12.98 -8.75 19.13
C ASN A 96 11.47 -8.75 19.43
N LEU A 97 10.86 -9.93 19.56
CA LEU A 97 9.45 -10.10 19.94
C LEU A 97 9.32 -10.48 21.42
#